data_AF-A0A7W9HVQ6-F1
#
_entry.id   AF-A0A7W9HVQ6-F1
#
_cell.length_a   1.000
_cell.length_b   1.000
_cell.length_c   1.000
_cell.angle_alpha   90.00
_cell.angle_beta   90.00
_cell.angle_gamma   90.00
#
_symmetry.space_group_name_H-M   'P 1'
#
loop_
_entity.id
_entity.type
_entity.pdbx_description
1 polymer ?
#
loop_
_entity_poly.entity_id
_entity_poly.type
_entity_poly.pdbx_seq_one_letter_code
_entity_poly.pdbx_strand_id
1 'polypeptide(L)'
;MTMWHGLASRAVRAARAHHAADPDGFRRRHDNPEAWNRWARRARVARTVATALGVPLYAVLVTDDPRRPYPTRSGPVPGDSITVTDPVNGRAWRFIPDHTTPGQAWLLLDHCPDCAALIPVFRIAALADLGAYLQPHRDICLADEARDQSNHRPDCTMDHVTTPVHRRPLFDRIGDTDERCTVCGATNTRDAGSFPSLGGTTEWSERCTACGTSAGARDCDEDCYFPHPADVEREPGR
;
A
#
# COMPACT_ATOMS: atom_id res chain seq x y z
N MET A 1 -25.89 1.40 20.31
CA MET A 1 -24.99 1.04 21.43
C MET A 1 -24.39 -0.33 21.16
N THR A 2 -23.11 -0.39 20.78
CA THR A 2 -22.40 -1.67 20.64
C THR A 2 -22.11 -2.18 22.05
N MET A 3 -22.72 -3.29 22.48
CA MET A 3 -22.34 -3.92 23.75
C MET A 3 -20.88 -4.35 23.65
N TRP A 4 -19.99 -3.68 24.39
CA TRP A 4 -18.60 -4.07 24.48
C TRP A 4 -18.53 -5.46 25.11
N HIS A 5 -18.21 -6.47 24.29
CA HIS A 5 -17.95 -7.81 24.80
C HIS A 5 -16.80 -7.75 25.81
N GLY A 6 -16.96 -8.40 26.97
CA GLY A 6 -15.89 -8.53 27.97
C GLY A 6 -14.62 -9.17 27.40
N LEU A 7 -13.49 -8.99 28.10
CA LEU A 7 -12.18 -9.48 27.66
C LEU A 7 -12.19 -10.96 27.25
N ALA A 8 -12.81 -11.82 28.07
CA ALA A 8 -12.91 -13.25 27.80
C ALA A 8 -13.65 -13.56 26.48
N SER A 9 -14.80 -12.93 26.24
CA SER A 9 -15.57 -13.13 25.00
C SER A 9 -14.79 -12.67 23.76
N ARG A 10 -14.04 -11.57 23.86
CA ARG A 10 -13.16 -11.10 22.76
C ARG A 10 -12.00 -12.07 22.52
N ALA A 11 -11.37 -12.58 23.59
CA ALA A 11 -10.29 -13.54 23.50
C ALA A 11 -10.74 -14.87 22.86
N VAL A 12 -11.90 -15.40 23.26
CA VAL A 12 -12.50 -16.61 22.66
C VAL A 12 -12.80 -16.40 21.17
N ARG A 13 -13.36 -15.24 20.81
CA ARG A 13 -13.63 -14.91 19.39
C ARG A 13 -12.34 -14.87 18.57
N ALA A 14 -11.31 -14.17 19.05
CA ALA A 14 -10.03 -14.08 18.37
C ALA A 14 -9.38 -15.47 18.22
N ALA A 15 -9.39 -16.29 19.28
CA ALA A 15 -8.86 -17.65 19.22
C ALA A 15 -9.61 -18.53 18.20
N ARG A 16 -10.95 -18.44 18.14
CA ARG A 16 -11.76 -19.15 17.14
C ARG A 16 -11.45 -18.70 15.72
N ALA A 17 -11.29 -17.39 15.49
CA ALA A 17 -10.95 -16.87 14.18
C ALA A 17 -9.57 -17.39 13.70
N HIS A 18 -8.56 -17.36 14.57
CA HIS A 18 -7.24 -17.91 14.24
C HIS A 18 -7.27 -19.43 14.02
N HIS A 19 -7.97 -20.18 14.87
CA HIS A 19 -8.10 -21.63 14.69
C HIS A 19 -8.87 -22.00 13.40
N ALA A 20 -9.87 -21.21 13.00
CA ALA A 20 -10.61 -21.46 11.76
C ALA A 20 -9.75 -21.19 10.52
N ALA A 21 -8.91 -20.16 10.55
CA ALA A 21 -8.08 -19.77 9.42
C ALA A 21 -6.79 -20.60 9.27
N ASP A 22 -6.17 -20.99 10.39
CA ASP A 22 -4.93 -21.75 10.45
C ASP A 22 -4.98 -22.73 11.63
N PRO A 23 -5.76 -23.83 11.53
CA PRO A 23 -5.95 -24.76 12.65
C PRO A 23 -4.63 -25.34 13.15
N ASP A 24 -3.76 -25.67 12.21
CA ASP A 24 -2.48 -26.33 12.41
C ASP A 24 -1.44 -25.38 13.00
N GLY A 25 -1.24 -24.22 12.39
CA GLY A 25 -0.30 -23.22 12.89
C GLY A 25 -0.75 -22.62 14.21
N PHE A 26 -2.06 -22.50 14.46
CA PHE A 26 -2.56 -22.14 15.79
C PHE A 26 -2.20 -23.21 16.81
N ARG A 27 -2.49 -24.49 16.55
CA ARG A 27 -2.22 -25.59 17.50
C ARG A 27 -0.73 -25.73 17.83
N ARG A 28 0.12 -25.66 16.80
CA ARG A 28 1.57 -25.91 16.89
C ARG A 28 2.42 -24.71 17.29
N ARG A 29 1.83 -23.53 17.52
CA ARG A 29 2.56 -22.27 17.77
C ARG A 29 3.51 -22.31 18.99
N HIS A 30 3.35 -23.28 19.88
CA HIS A 30 4.17 -23.44 21.08
C HIS A 30 5.10 -24.66 21.00
N ASP A 31 5.13 -25.41 19.90
CA ASP A 31 5.87 -26.66 19.79
C ASP A 31 7.39 -26.44 19.77
N ASN A 32 7.84 -25.34 19.16
CA ASN A 32 9.26 -24.98 19.08
C ASN A 32 9.46 -23.45 18.90
N PRO A 33 10.69 -22.94 19.07
CA PRO A 33 10.99 -21.52 18.96
C PRO A 33 10.67 -20.91 17.59
N GLU A 34 10.82 -21.65 16.50
CA GLU A 34 10.52 -21.16 15.15
C GLU A 34 9.01 -20.92 14.97
N ALA A 35 8.19 -21.89 15.40
CA ALA A 35 6.73 -21.77 15.39
C ALA A 35 6.26 -20.58 16.24
N TRP A 36 6.87 -20.38 17.41
CA TRP A 36 6.59 -19.24 18.27
C TRP A 36 6.99 -17.91 17.63
N ASN A 37 8.19 -17.82 17.05
CA ASN A 37 8.67 -16.61 16.37
C ASN A 37 7.75 -16.24 15.20
N ARG A 38 7.29 -17.24 14.43
CA ARG A 38 6.31 -17.05 13.35
C ARG A 38 4.99 -16.51 13.88
N TRP A 39 4.47 -17.08 14.97
CA TRP A 39 3.26 -16.59 15.62
C TRP A 39 3.42 -15.16 16.16
N ALA A 40 4.54 -14.86 16.83
CA ALA A 40 4.83 -13.55 17.39
C ALA A 40 4.98 -12.46 16.31
N ARG A 41 5.57 -12.80 15.16
CA ARG A 41 5.63 -11.93 13.97
C ARG A 41 4.22 -11.58 13.50
N ARG A 42 3.37 -12.58 13.25
CA ARG A 42 1.97 -12.39 12.82
C ARG A 42 1.19 -11.51 13.80
N ALA A 43 1.35 -11.75 15.10
CA ALA A 43 0.71 -10.93 16.14
C ALA A 43 1.22 -9.49 16.15
N ARG A 44 2.50 -9.24 15.83
CA ARG A 44 3.06 -7.88 15.69
C ARG A 44 2.45 -7.16 14.50
N VAL A 45 2.43 -7.80 13.32
CA VAL A 45 1.83 -7.25 12.10
C VAL A 45 0.36 -6.91 12.34
N ALA A 46 -0.40 -7.81 12.96
CA ALA A 46 -1.81 -7.60 13.27
C ALA A 46 -2.03 -6.33 14.13
N ARG A 47 -1.19 -6.11 15.15
CA ARG A 47 -1.26 -4.89 15.99
C ARG A 47 -0.98 -3.63 15.18
N THR A 48 0.08 -3.64 14.38
CA THR A 48 0.46 -2.48 13.57
C THR A 48 -0.65 -2.10 12.59
N VAL A 49 -1.20 -3.07 11.85
CA VAL A 49 -2.30 -2.85 10.91
C VAL A 49 -3.57 -2.37 11.63
N ALA A 50 -3.91 -2.99 12.76
CA ALA A 50 -5.07 -2.59 13.55
C ALA A 50 -4.97 -1.12 13.99
N THR A 51 -3.80 -0.70 14.44
CA THR A 51 -3.52 0.70 14.81
C THR A 51 -3.59 1.62 13.58
N ALA A 52 -2.93 1.28 12.48
CA ALA A 52 -2.87 2.11 11.27
C ALA A 52 -4.24 2.35 10.62
N LEU A 53 -5.11 1.34 10.65
CA LEU A 53 -6.46 1.41 10.09
C LEU A 53 -7.54 1.80 11.10
N GLY A 54 -7.19 1.97 12.38
CA GLY A 54 -8.15 2.30 13.43
C GLY A 54 -9.21 1.21 13.68
N VAL A 55 -8.89 -0.06 13.40
CA VAL A 55 -9.82 -1.19 13.57
C VAL A 55 -9.50 -1.98 14.85
N PRO A 56 -10.47 -2.66 15.48
CA PRO A 56 -10.19 -3.51 16.62
C PRO A 56 -9.24 -4.66 16.25
N LEU A 57 -8.29 -5.01 17.13
CA LEU A 57 -7.32 -6.07 16.84
C LEU A 57 -7.96 -7.42 16.44
N TYR A 58 -9.11 -7.77 17.01
CA TYR A 58 -9.82 -9.01 16.67
C TYR A 58 -10.40 -9.03 15.25
N ALA A 59 -10.46 -7.88 14.58
CA ALA A 59 -10.87 -7.75 13.19
C ALA A 59 -9.72 -8.01 12.21
N VAL A 60 -8.48 -8.14 12.70
CA VAL A 60 -7.28 -8.37 11.89
C VAL A 60 -6.79 -9.79 12.11
N LEU A 61 -6.71 -10.54 11.01
CA LEU A 61 -6.18 -11.89 10.96
C LEU A 61 -4.92 -11.88 10.10
N VAL A 62 -3.84 -12.50 10.58
CA VAL A 62 -2.60 -12.67 9.82
C VAL A 62 -2.25 -14.16 9.75
N THR A 63 -2.00 -14.64 8.54
CA THR A 63 -1.66 -16.02 8.20
C THR A 63 -0.41 -16.06 7.33
N ASP A 64 0.21 -17.22 7.19
CA ASP A 64 1.34 -17.40 6.27
C ASP A 64 0.86 -17.26 4.81
N ASP A 65 1.63 -16.55 3.98
CA ASP A 65 1.48 -16.51 2.53
C ASP A 65 2.62 -17.34 1.88
N PRO A 66 2.37 -18.62 1.52
CA PRO A 66 3.40 -19.45 0.92
C PRO A 66 3.75 -19.03 -0.51
N ARG A 67 2.93 -18.17 -1.15
CA ARG A 67 3.19 -17.71 -2.52
C ARG A 67 4.26 -16.63 -2.57
N ARG A 68 4.48 -15.92 -1.45
CA ARG A 68 5.39 -14.77 -1.38
C ARG A 68 6.40 -14.96 -0.25
N PRO A 69 7.37 -15.88 -0.40
CA PRO A 69 8.33 -16.13 0.66
C PRO A 69 9.33 -14.98 0.80
N TYR A 70 9.72 -14.70 2.04
CA TYR A 70 10.84 -13.83 2.35
C TYR A 70 12.16 -14.61 2.28
N PRO A 71 13.20 -14.06 1.64
CA PRO A 71 14.54 -14.64 1.73
C PRO A 71 15.09 -14.46 3.15
N THR A 72 15.62 -15.52 3.75
CA THR A 72 16.34 -15.45 5.02
C THR A 72 17.61 -16.29 4.96
N ARG A 73 18.52 -16.09 5.92
CA ARG A 73 19.77 -16.86 6.03
C ARG A 73 19.54 -18.37 6.15
N SER A 74 18.43 -18.79 6.76
CA SER A 74 18.06 -20.20 6.94
C SER A 74 17.20 -20.77 5.81
N GLY A 75 16.97 -20.00 4.74
CA GLY A 75 16.09 -20.35 3.64
C GLY A 75 14.83 -19.49 3.56
N PRO A 76 13.98 -19.70 2.54
CA PRO A 76 12.75 -18.94 2.38
C PRO A 76 11.79 -19.21 3.54
N VAL A 77 11.25 -18.15 4.15
CA VAL A 77 10.14 -18.25 5.10
C VAL A 77 8.87 -17.74 4.44
N PRO A 78 7.68 -18.32 4.71
CA PRO A 78 6.44 -17.81 4.14
C PRO A 78 6.22 -16.32 4.46
N GLY A 79 5.61 -15.62 3.50
CA GLY A 79 5.14 -14.26 3.64
C GLY A 79 4.04 -14.12 4.69
N ASP A 80 3.50 -12.91 4.83
CA ASP A 80 2.31 -12.68 5.65
C ASP A 80 1.15 -12.27 4.74
N SER A 81 0.01 -12.96 4.86
CA SER A 81 -1.27 -12.53 4.31
C SER A 81 -2.12 -11.95 5.43
N ILE A 82 -2.59 -10.73 5.23
CA ILE A 82 -3.34 -9.96 6.23
C ILE A 82 -4.77 -9.84 5.75
N THR A 83 -5.74 -10.25 6.57
CA THR A 83 -7.16 -10.03 6.32
C THR A 83 -7.74 -9.13 7.40
N VAL A 84 -8.31 -7.99 6.99
CA VAL A 84 -9.02 -7.06 7.87
C VAL A 84 -10.50 -7.15 7.58
N THR A 85 -11.30 -7.54 8.56
CA THR A 85 -12.76 -7.64 8.43
C THR A 85 -13.41 -6.42 9.07
N ASP A 86 -14.10 -5.60 8.28
CA ASP A 86 -14.86 -4.47 8.82
C ASP A 86 -15.92 -5.00 9.81
N PRO A 87 -15.88 -4.60 11.09
CA PRO A 87 -16.79 -5.12 12.10
C PRO A 87 -18.24 -4.66 11.91
N VAL A 88 -18.49 -3.64 11.09
CA VAL A 88 -19.82 -3.06 10.85
C VAL A 88 -20.59 -3.85 9.79
N ASN A 89 -19.94 -4.13 8.65
CA ASN A 89 -20.59 -4.76 7.49
C ASN A 89 -20.02 -6.15 7.15
N GLY A 90 -18.97 -6.60 7.84
CA GLY A 90 -18.33 -7.91 7.60
C GLY A 90 -17.48 -7.98 6.34
N ARG A 91 -17.28 -6.87 5.61
CA ARG A 91 -16.45 -6.84 4.40
C ARG A 91 -15.00 -7.11 4.76
N ALA A 92 -14.39 -8.07 4.06
CA ALA A 92 -12.98 -8.40 4.22
C ALA A 92 -12.12 -7.66 3.20
N TRP A 93 -11.02 -7.09 3.69
CA TRP A 93 -9.95 -6.47 2.92
C TRP A 93 -8.69 -7.31 3.08
N ARG A 94 -7.94 -7.51 2.00
CA ARG A 94 -6.72 -8.34 2.01
C ARG A 94 -5.50 -7.48 1.73
N PHE A 95 -4.44 -7.71 2.48
CA PHE A 95 -3.18 -7.00 2.32
C PHE A 95 -2.00 -7.97 2.40
N ILE A 96 -0.87 -7.54 1.88
CA ILE A 96 0.46 -8.10 2.17
C ILE A 96 1.38 -6.98 2.66
N PRO A 97 2.41 -7.28 3.46
CA PRO A 97 3.43 -6.28 3.80
C PRO A 97 4.09 -5.71 2.55
N ASP A 98 4.31 -4.41 2.53
CA ASP A 98 5.20 -3.78 1.55
C ASP A 98 6.65 -4.07 1.93
N HIS A 99 7.42 -4.63 1.01
CA HIS A 99 8.83 -5.01 1.25
C HIS A 99 9.78 -3.84 1.05
N THR A 100 9.34 -2.78 0.36
CA THR A 100 10.12 -1.55 0.20
C THR A 100 10.08 -0.69 1.47
N THR A 101 9.00 -0.80 2.26
CA THR A 101 8.82 -0.07 3.53
C THR A 101 8.30 -1.00 4.65
N PRO A 102 9.09 -2.00 5.08
CA PRO A 102 8.62 -3.05 6.00
C PRO A 102 8.06 -2.51 7.32
N GLY A 103 6.79 -2.85 7.59
CA GLY A 103 6.10 -2.47 8.82
C GLY A 103 5.58 -1.03 8.85
N GLN A 104 5.79 -0.27 7.77
CA GLN A 104 5.27 1.10 7.61
C GLN A 104 4.13 1.16 6.59
N ALA A 105 4.18 0.33 5.55
CA ALA A 105 3.09 0.22 4.58
C ALA A 105 2.73 -1.24 4.26
N TRP A 106 1.58 -1.38 3.63
CA TRP A 106 1.01 -2.63 3.14
C TRP A 106 0.45 -2.42 1.75
N LEU A 107 0.46 -3.47 0.94
CA LEU A 107 -0.16 -3.47 -0.36
C LEU A 107 -1.56 -4.07 -0.24
N LEU A 108 -2.58 -3.28 -0.57
CA LEU A 108 -3.95 -3.75 -0.73
C LEU A 108 -4.01 -4.71 -1.92
N LEU A 109 -4.63 -5.87 -1.70
CA LEU A 109 -4.90 -6.85 -2.73
C LEU A 109 -6.32 -6.70 -3.26
N ASP A 110 -6.47 -6.73 -4.58
CA ASP A 110 -7.76 -6.84 -5.26
C ASP A 110 -7.66 -7.80 -6.45
N HIS A 111 -8.79 -8.13 -7.05
CA HIS A 111 -8.84 -9.00 -8.22
C HIS A 111 -8.36 -8.27 -9.48
N CYS A 112 -7.40 -8.86 -10.18
CA CYS A 112 -7.07 -8.50 -11.54
C CYS A 112 -8.34 -8.58 -12.41
N PRO A 113 -8.68 -7.54 -13.19
CA PRO A 113 -9.88 -7.56 -14.04
C PRO A 113 -9.81 -8.63 -15.15
N ASP A 114 -8.60 -8.99 -15.60
CA ASP A 114 -8.41 -9.92 -16.72
C ASP A 114 -8.35 -11.38 -16.29
N CYS A 115 -7.58 -11.69 -15.23
CA CYS A 115 -7.37 -13.09 -14.80
C CYS A 115 -7.98 -13.43 -13.42
N ALA A 116 -8.60 -12.46 -12.74
CA ALA A 116 -9.16 -12.59 -11.39
C ALA A 116 -8.17 -13.02 -10.29
N ALA A 117 -6.86 -13.07 -10.57
CA ALA A 117 -5.84 -13.29 -9.55
C ALA A 117 -5.85 -12.14 -8.52
N LEU A 118 -5.50 -12.44 -7.27
CA LEU A 118 -5.35 -11.40 -6.24
C LEU A 118 -3.98 -10.74 -6.37
N ILE A 119 -3.98 -9.50 -6.85
CA ILE A 119 -2.79 -8.73 -7.13
C ILE A 119 -2.69 -7.52 -6.20
N PRO A 120 -1.48 -7.04 -5.88
CA PRO A 120 -1.30 -5.74 -5.26
C PRO A 120 -1.89 -4.65 -6.16
N VAL A 121 -2.75 -3.77 -5.64
CA VAL A 121 -3.34 -2.67 -6.43
C VAL A 121 -3.03 -1.30 -5.86
N PHE A 122 -2.80 -1.19 -4.56
CA PHE A 122 -2.64 0.11 -3.92
C PHE A 122 -1.79 0.03 -2.64
N ARG A 123 -0.91 1.00 -2.43
CA ARG A 123 -0.10 1.09 -1.20
C ARG A 123 -0.87 1.84 -0.11
N ILE A 124 -0.83 1.31 1.10
CA ILE A 124 -1.58 1.79 2.26
C ILE A 124 -0.62 1.91 3.45
N ALA A 125 -0.48 3.10 4.02
CA ALA A 125 0.25 3.32 5.27
C ALA A 125 -0.72 3.66 6.43
N ALA A 126 -1.88 4.25 6.12
CA ALA A 126 -2.90 4.64 7.08
C ALA A 126 -4.33 4.53 6.54
N LEU A 127 -5.32 4.70 7.42
CA LEU A 127 -6.74 4.72 7.05
C LEU A 127 -7.07 5.75 5.96
N ALA A 128 -6.37 6.88 5.93
CA ALA A 128 -6.56 7.92 4.91
C ALA A 128 -6.29 7.40 3.49
N ASP A 129 -5.29 6.53 3.31
CA ASP A 129 -4.94 5.96 2.01
C ASP A 129 -6.04 5.00 1.52
N LEU A 130 -6.60 4.21 2.45
CA LEU A 130 -7.74 3.34 2.14
C LEU A 130 -8.98 4.17 1.78
N GLY A 131 -9.19 5.28 2.49
CA GLY A 131 -10.22 6.26 2.14
C GLY A 131 -10.01 6.83 0.73
N ALA A 132 -8.78 7.17 0.37
CA ALA A 132 -8.44 7.66 -0.95
C ALA A 132 -8.61 6.58 -2.03
N TYR A 133 -8.36 5.30 -1.75
CA TYR A 133 -8.66 4.19 -2.66
C TYR A 133 -10.16 4.02 -2.89
N LEU A 134 -10.97 4.22 -1.85
CA LEU A 134 -12.42 4.04 -1.87
C LEU A 134 -13.20 5.18 -2.54
N GLN A 135 -12.55 6.32 -2.83
CA GLN A 135 -13.22 7.45 -3.46
C GLN A 135 -13.67 7.11 -4.88
N PRO A 136 -14.97 7.29 -5.21
CA PRO A 136 -15.45 7.14 -6.58
C PRO A 136 -14.72 8.08 -7.54
N HIS A 137 -14.49 7.62 -8.77
CA HIS A 137 -13.87 8.42 -9.86
C HIS A 137 -12.42 8.82 -9.66
N ARG A 138 -11.69 8.13 -8.78
CA ARG A 138 -10.25 8.34 -8.68
C ARG A 138 -9.53 7.54 -9.77
N ASP A 139 -8.59 8.20 -10.43
CA ASP A 139 -7.56 7.53 -11.23
C ASP A 139 -6.61 6.81 -10.25
N ILE A 140 -6.79 5.51 -10.10
CA ILE A 140 -5.96 4.68 -9.22
C ILE A 140 -4.67 4.34 -9.98
N CYS A 141 -3.56 4.91 -9.55
CA CYS A 141 -2.25 4.40 -9.92
C CYS A 141 -2.08 3.01 -9.29
N LEU A 142 -2.07 1.97 -10.12
CA LEU A 142 -1.75 0.63 -9.66
C LEU A 142 -0.35 0.62 -9.05
N ALA A 143 -0.19 -0.12 -7.96
CA ALA A 143 1.13 -0.44 -7.41
C ALA A 143 1.98 -1.13 -8.49
N ASP A 144 3.29 -0.90 -8.52
CA ASP A 144 4.16 -1.48 -9.56
C ASP A 144 4.16 -3.01 -9.49
N GLU A 145 3.99 -3.59 -8.31
CA GLU A 145 3.85 -5.03 -8.09
C GLU A 145 2.62 -5.62 -8.78
N ALA A 146 1.62 -4.81 -9.13
CA ALA A 146 0.48 -5.22 -9.95
C ALA A 146 0.92 -5.68 -11.36
N ARG A 147 2.05 -5.18 -11.86
CA ARG A 147 2.57 -5.46 -13.21
C ARG A 147 3.47 -6.69 -13.26
N ASP A 148 3.85 -7.25 -12.10
CA ASP A 148 4.65 -8.47 -12.04
C ASP A 148 3.82 -9.68 -12.47
N GLN A 149 4.23 -10.34 -13.57
CA GLN A 149 3.58 -11.55 -14.10
C GLN A 149 3.44 -12.65 -13.04
N SER A 150 4.34 -12.70 -12.05
CA SER A 150 4.30 -13.70 -10.98
C SER A 150 3.05 -13.57 -10.07
N ASN A 151 2.43 -12.39 -10.04
CA ASN A 151 1.17 -12.14 -9.33
C ASN A 151 -0.08 -12.55 -10.14
N HIS A 152 0.08 -12.89 -11.42
CA HIS A 152 -1.01 -13.20 -12.33
C HIS A 152 -1.16 -14.70 -12.61
N ARG A 153 -2.26 -15.07 -13.27
CA ARG A 153 -2.36 -16.40 -13.89
C ARG A 153 -1.53 -16.43 -15.17
N PRO A 154 -1.00 -17.59 -15.60
CA PRO A 154 -0.15 -17.71 -16.78
C PRO A 154 -0.77 -17.20 -18.10
N ASP A 155 -2.10 -17.14 -18.19
CA ASP A 155 -2.89 -16.70 -19.34
C ASP A 155 -3.40 -15.25 -19.21
N CYS A 156 -2.93 -14.51 -18.21
CA CYS A 156 -3.34 -13.12 -18.00
C CYS A 156 -2.87 -12.24 -19.15
N THR A 157 -3.83 -11.59 -19.81
CA THR A 157 -3.59 -10.59 -20.85
C THR A 157 -3.63 -9.17 -20.30
N MET A 158 -3.47 -8.99 -18.98
CA MET A 158 -3.15 -7.68 -18.45
C MET A 158 -1.76 -7.36 -18.99
N ASP A 159 -1.77 -6.86 -20.22
CA ASP A 159 -0.57 -6.65 -21.00
C ASP A 159 0.37 -5.82 -20.14
N HIS A 160 1.66 -6.01 -20.36
CA HIS A 160 2.72 -5.09 -19.98
C HIS A 160 2.57 -3.72 -20.63
N VAL A 161 1.33 -3.25 -20.80
CA VAL A 161 1.03 -1.94 -21.27
C VAL A 161 1.67 -1.00 -20.25
N THR A 162 2.88 -0.60 -20.61
CA THR A 162 3.42 0.74 -20.50
C THR A 162 2.47 1.76 -21.12
N THR A 163 1.15 1.59 -21.00
CA THR A 163 0.24 2.70 -21.10
C THR A 163 0.39 3.38 -19.76
N PRO A 164 0.84 4.64 -19.75
CA PRO A 164 0.67 5.47 -18.59
C PRO A 164 -0.82 5.37 -18.23
N VAL A 165 -1.13 4.85 -17.06
CA VAL A 165 -2.46 4.92 -16.48
C VAL A 165 -2.76 6.42 -16.41
N HIS A 166 -3.53 6.88 -17.40
CA HIS A 166 -3.90 8.26 -17.70
C HIS A 166 -2.79 9.23 -18.11
N ARG A 167 -2.34 9.15 -19.38
CA ARG A 167 -1.91 10.35 -20.13
C ARG A 167 -3.13 11.09 -20.72
N ARG A 168 -4.17 11.38 -19.91
CA ARG A 168 -4.81 12.67 -20.16
C ARG A 168 -3.76 13.68 -19.71
N PRO A 169 -3.24 14.52 -20.62
CA PRO A 169 -2.32 15.54 -20.16
C PRO A 169 -3.01 16.30 -19.03
N LEU A 170 -2.27 16.63 -17.96
CA LEU A 170 -2.82 17.46 -16.88
C LEU A 170 -3.46 18.75 -17.45
N PHE A 171 -3.02 19.14 -18.65
CA PHE A 171 -3.50 20.29 -19.39
C PHE A 171 -3.98 19.92 -20.79
N ASP A 172 -5.21 20.30 -21.11
CA ASP A 172 -5.68 20.39 -22.50
C ASP A 172 -5.23 21.73 -23.07
N ARG A 173 -4.51 21.72 -24.19
CA ARG A 173 -4.11 22.97 -24.85
C ARG A 173 -5.34 23.64 -25.46
N ILE A 174 -5.68 24.85 -25.00
CA ILE A 174 -6.84 25.63 -25.47
C ILE A 174 -6.43 26.88 -26.26
N GLY A 175 -5.14 27.20 -26.30
CA GLY A 175 -4.55 28.27 -27.10
C GLY A 175 -3.03 28.10 -27.25
N ASP A 176 -2.38 29.07 -27.89
CA ASP A 176 -0.91 29.01 -28.10
C ASP A 176 -0.15 29.08 -26.77
N THR A 177 -0.65 29.88 -25.84
CA THR A 177 -0.13 30.05 -24.47
C THR A 177 -1.03 29.45 -23.40
N ASP A 178 -2.27 29.08 -23.73
CA ASP A 178 -3.26 28.69 -22.73
C ASP A 178 -3.49 27.18 -22.65
N GLU A 179 -3.47 26.69 -21.42
CA GLU A 179 -3.57 25.29 -21.04
C GLU A 179 -4.69 25.15 -19.99
N ARG A 180 -5.72 24.36 -20.27
CA ARG A 180 -6.83 24.10 -19.34
C ARG A 180 -6.52 22.88 -18.49
N CYS A 181 -6.49 23.04 -17.17
CA CYS A 181 -6.35 21.91 -16.26
C CYS A 181 -7.51 20.92 -16.43
N THR A 182 -7.19 19.66 -16.73
CA THR A 182 -8.17 18.60 -16.92
C THR A 182 -8.84 18.14 -15.62
N VAL A 183 -8.29 18.55 -14.46
CA VAL A 183 -8.82 18.24 -13.13
C VAL A 183 -9.81 19.29 -12.63
N CYS A 184 -9.45 20.58 -12.70
CA CYS A 184 -10.27 21.66 -12.12
C CYS A 184 -10.86 22.64 -13.15
N GLY A 185 -10.48 22.53 -14.43
CA GLY A 185 -10.94 23.42 -15.49
C GLY A 185 -10.28 24.81 -15.52
N ALA A 186 -9.38 25.12 -14.58
CA ALA A 186 -8.67 26.40 -14.56
C ALA A 186 -7.76 26.56 -15.78
N THR A 187 -7.67 27.78 -16.32
CA THR A 187 -6.74 28.13 -17.41
C THR A 187 -5.41 28.57 -16.82
N ASN A 188 -4.34 27.90 -17.22
CA ASN A 188 -2.96 28.32 -17.03
C ASN A 188 -2.47 29.03 -18.30
N THR A 189 -1.93 30.23 -18.17
CA THR A 189 -1.35 30.98 -19.29
C THR A 189 0.17 30.93 -19.20
N ARG A 190 0.83 30.39 -20.23
CA ARG A 190 2.28 30.45 -20.44
C ARG A 190 2.65 31.85 -20.91
N ASP A 191 3.09 32.69 -19.99
CA ASP A 191 3.72 33.96 -20.36
C ASP A 191 5.09 33.67 -20.99
N ALA A 192 5.17 33.70 -22.32
CA ALA A 192 6.39 33.47 -23.09
C ALA A 192 7.51 34.51 -22.83
N GLY A 193 7.26 35.51 -21.99
CA GLY A 193 8.21 36.59 -21.67
C GLY A 193 8.62 36.70 -20.21
N SER A 194 8.02 35.94 -19.29
CA SER A 194 8.41 35.97 -17.87
C SER A 194 9.54 34.96 -17.64
N PHE A 195 10.78 35.40 -17.84
CA PHE A 195 11.92 34.73 -17.22
C PHE A 195 11.64 34.62 -15.72
N PRO A 196 11.76 33.44 -15.09
CA PRO A 196 11.62 33.34 -13.65
C PRO A 196 12.69 34.25 -13.03
N SER A 197 12.26 35.32 -12.35
CA SER A 197 13.11 36.02 -11.41
C SER A 197 13.72 34.98 -10.48
N LEU A 198 15.05 34.92 -10.43
CA LEU A 198 15.89 34.01 -9.63
C LEU A 198 15.15 33.47 -8.40
N GLY A 199 14.58 32.26 -8.51
CA GLY A 199 13.78 31.61 -7.47
C GLY A 199 12.45 31.00 -7.92
N GLY A 200 11.94 31.34 -9.11
CA GLY A 200 10.74 30.69 -9.68
C GLY A 200 11.06 29.36 -10.35
N THR A 201 10.52 28.26 -9.84
CA THR A 201 10.61 26.93 -10.47
C THR A 201 9.94 26.96 -11.85
N THR A 202 10.49 26.26 -12.83
CA THR A 202 9.95 26.12 -14.20
C THR A 202 8.68 25.26 -14.27
N GLU A 203 7.91 25.19 -13.18
CA GLU A 203 6.90 24.17 -12.86
C GLU A 203 5.52 24.36 -13.53
N TRP A 204 5.33 25.36 -14.38
CA TRP A 204 3.99 25.66 -14.94
C TRP A 204 3.45 24.55 -15.85
N SER A 205 4.32 23.81 -16.55
CA SER A 205 3.93 22.62 -17.33
C SER A 205 3.68 21.39 -16.46
N GLU A 206 4.07 21.45 -15.19
CA GLU A 206 4.08 20.31 -14.28
C GLU A 206 3.14 20.52 -13.10
N ARG A 207 2.51 21.69 -12.90
CA ARG A 207 1.58 21.93 -11.79
C ARG A 207 0.50 22.95 -12.12
N CYS A 208 -0.75 22.64 -11.79
CA CYS A 208 -1.85 23.60 -11.85
C CYS A 208 -1.74 24.56 -10.67
N THR A 209 -1.67 25.87 -10.92
CA THR A 209 -1.56 26.87 -9.84
C THR A 209 -2.85 27.06 -9.05
N ALA A 210 -4.00 26.72 -9.63
CA ALA A 210 -5.29 26.83 -8.95
C ALA A 210 -5.52 25.68 -7.95
N CYS A 211 -5.33 24.42 -8.37
CA CYS A 211 -5.63 23.26 -7.52
C CYS A 211 -4.39 22.53 -6.98
N GLY A 212 -3.19 22.91 -7.43
CA GLY A 212 -1.92 22.33 -6.98
C GLY A 212 -1.62 20.95 -7.54
N THR A 213 -2.46 20.36 -8.40
CA THR A 213 -2.21 19.04 -9.02
C THR A 213 -1.01 19.11 -9.94
N SER A 214 -0.11 18.12 -9.90
CA SER A 214 1.10 18.07 -10.72
C SER A 214 1.11 16.96 -11.79
N ALA A 215 1.64 17.27 -12.98
CA ALA A 215 1.85 16.35 -14.08
C ALA A 215 3.19 15.66 -13.86
N GLY A 216 3.14 14.41 -13.44
CA GLY A 216 4.36 13.64 -13.22
C GLY A 216 5.09 14.04 -11.94
N ALA A 217 4.46 13.75 -10.79
CA ALA A 217 5.24 13.06 -9.76
C ALA A 217 5.69 11.71 -10.36
N ARG A 218 6.63 11.76 -11.30
CA ARG A 218 7.53 10.67 -11.59
C ARG A 218 8.31 10.45 -10.31
N ASP A 219 8.44 9.17 -9.99
CA ASP A 219 9.38 8.60 -9.06
C ASP A 219 10.48 9.59 -8.67
N CYS A 220 10.53 9.93 -7.39
CA CYS A 220 11.80 10.30 -6.80
C CYS A 220 12.68 9.06 -6.93
N ASP A 221 13.42 8.96 -8.04
CA ASP A 221 14.47 7.97 -8.23
C ASP A 221 15.42 8.05 -7.02
N GLU A 222 15.42 6.96 -6.24
CA GLU A 222 16.48 6.30 -5.45
C GLU A 222 17.63 7.07 -4.74
N ASP A 223 17.72 8.40 -4.77
CA ASP A 223 18.83 9.15 -4.14
C ASP A 223 18.44 9.94 -2.86
N CYS A 224 17.22 9.74 -2.34
CA CYS A 224 16.91 10.14 -0.97
C CYS A 224 17.44 9.09 0.02
N TYR A 225 18.77 8.97 0.12
CA TYR A 225 19.42 8.23 1.22
C TYR A 225 19.06 8.93 2.55
N PHE A 226 18.02 8.43 3.21
CA PHE A 226 17.84 8.65 4.63
C PHE A 226 18.71 7.61 5.35
N PRO A 227 19.73 8.02 6.12
CA PRO A 227 20.54 7.06 6.87
C PRO A 227 19.62 6.22 7.76
N HIS A 228 19.83 4.91 7.75
CA HIS A 228 19.14 4.01 8.66
C HIS A 228 19.47 4.47 10.10
N PRO A 229 18.55 4.41 11.07
CA PRO A 229 18.87 4.76 12.46
C PRO A 229 20.04 3.96 13.07
N ALA A 230 20.40 2.84 12.45
CA ALA A 230 21.56 2.03 12.81
C ALA A 230 22.91 2.58 12.30
N ASP A 231 22.90 3.53 11.36
CA ASP A 231 24.08 4.15 10.77
C ASP A 231 24.54 5.40 11.54
N VAL A 232 23.77 5.85 12.53
CA VAL A 232 24.05 7.06 13.33
C VAL A 232 24.82 6.76 14.63
N GLU A 233 24.98 5.49 15.02
CA GLU A 233 25.62 5.13 16.31
C GLU A 233 27.01 4.48 16.21
N ARG A 234 27.80 4.81 15.19
CA ARG A 234 29.24 4.47 15.18
C ARG A 234 30.10 5.70 14.93
N GLU A 235 30.24 6.53 15.95
CA GLU A 235 31.48 7.29 16.13
C GLU A 235 32.56 6.34 16.68
N PRO A 236 33.70 6.15 15.99
CA PRO A 236 34.87 5.56 16.62
C PRO A 236 35.55 6.63 17.47
N GLY A 237 35.53 6.45 18.78
CA GLY A 237 36.36 7.23 19.70
C GLY A 237 37.84 7.19 19.30
N ARG A 238 38.42 8.37 19.16
CA ARG A 238 39.84 8.67 19.34
C ARG A 238 39.97 9.97 20.11
#